data_AF-A0A8H9R007-F1
#
_entry.id   AF-A0A8H9R007-F1
#
_cell.length_a   1.000
_cell.length_b   1.000
_cell.length_c   1.000
_cell.angle_alpha   90.00
_cell.angle_beta   90.00
_cell.angle_gamma   90.00
#
_symmetry.space_group_name_H-M   'P 1'
#
loop_
_entity.id
_entity.type
_entity.pdbx_description
1 polymer ?
#
loop_
_entity_poly.entity_id
_entity_poly.type
_entity_poly.pdbx_seq_one_letter_code
_entity_poly.pdbx_strand_id
1 'polypeptide(L)' 'MIGIYKAVRLDNGEEVEGNLIYQDDSPFAYILTKENFSSMVVNELNDCQTSCNLIRVMKKTIKKVD' A
#
# COMPACT_ATOMS: atom_id res chain seq x y z
N MET A 1 2.11 -13.02 -1.28
CA MET A 1 2.64 -13.34 0.06
C MET A 1 1.98 -12.38 1.02
N ILE A 2 1.17 -12.86 1.97
CA ILE A 2 0.54 -11.99 2.98
C ILE A 2 1.60 -11.71 4.03
N GLY A 3 1.87 -10.43 4.29
CA GLY A 3 2.88 -9.98 5.23
C GLY A 3 2.87 -8.47 5.34
N ILE A 4 3.43 -7.96 6.44
CA ILE A 4 3.66 -6.54 6.64
C ILE A 4 5.04 -6.20 6.09
N TYR A 5 5.12 -5.07 5.40
CA TYR A 5 6.33 -4.58 4.77
C TYR A 5 6.54 -3.13 5.16
N LYS A 6 7.80 -2.77 5.37
CA LYS A 6 8.23 -1.38 5.54
C LYS A 6 8.96 -0.93 4.28
N ALA A 7 8.64 0.27 3.81
CA ALA A 7 9.27 0.85 2.63
C ALA A 7 9.20 2.38 2.66
N VAL A 8 10.01 3.02 1.83
CA VAL A 8 10.06 4.47 1.68
C VAL A 8 9.10 4.93 0.59
N ARG A 9 8.25 5.90 0.90
CA ARG A 9 7.31 6.51 -0.05
C ARG A 9 8.05 7.16 -1.21
N LEU A 10 7.46 7.07 -2.40
CA LEU A 10 8.03 7.65 -3.60
C LEU A 10 7.88 9.18 -3.66
N ASP A 11 6.81 9.73 -3.05
CA ASP A 11 6.44 11.14 -3.14
C ASP A 11 7.22 12.05 -2.18
N ASN A 12 7.40 11.62 -0.94
CA ASN A 12 7.99 12.44 0.11
C ASN A 12 9.19 11.80 0.84
N GLY A 13 9.53 10.54 0.54
CA GLY A 13 10.64 9.84 1.16
C GLY A 13 10.41 9.42 2.62
N GLU A 14 9.20 9.57 3.16
CA GLU A 14 8.86 9.05 4.49
C GLU A 14 8.73 7.54 4.48
N GLU A 15 8.97 6.93 5.63
CA GLU A 15 8.83 5.49 5.79
C GLU A 15 7.39 5.12 6.13
N VAL A 16 6.85 4.10 5.48
CA VAL A 16 5.50 3.57 5.71
C VAL A 16 5.51 2.08 5.89
N GLU A 17 4.54 1.60 6.65
CA GLU A 17 4.33 0.19 6.91
C GLU A 17 2.93 -0.24 6.43
N GLY A 18 2.86 -1.40 5.79
CA GLY A 18 1.59 -1.95 5.32
C GLY A 18 1.76 -3.23 4.50
N ASN A 19 0.68 -3.66 3.86
CA ASN A 19 0.72 -4.83 3.00
C ASN A 19 1.22 -4.47 1.61
N LEU A 20 2.20 -5.21 1.10
CA LEU A 20 2.62 -5.12 -0.28
C LEU A 20 1.53 -5.73 -1.17
N ILE A 21 0.88 -4.90 -1.98
CA ILE A 21 -0.27 -5.31 -2.80
C ILE A 21 0.18 -5.76 -4.19
N TYR A 22 1.05 -4.97 -4.83
CA TYR A 22 1.48 -5.24 -6.20
C TYR A 22 2.89 -4.71 -6.46
N GLN A 23 3.64 -5.50 -7.21
CA GLN A 23 4.99 -5.21 -7.66
C GLN A 23 5.12 -5.70 -9.11
N ASP A 24 5.28 -4.77 -10.04
CA ASP A 24 5.59 -5.04 -11.44
C ASP A 24 7.07 -4.72 -11.73
N ASP A 25 7.43 -4.63 -13.01
CA ASP A 25 8.77 -4.24 -13.48
C ASP A 25 9.08 -2.75 -13.28
N SER A 26 8.18 -1.97 -12.68
CA SER A 26 8.44 -0.56 -12.35
C SER A 26 9.46 -0.42 -11.21
N PRO A 27 10.10 0.75 -11.07
CA PRO A 27 10.99 1.06 -9.94
C PRO A 27 10.24 1.31 -8.61
N PHE A 28 8.90 1.22 -8.62
CA PHE A 28 8.06 1.40 -7.46
C PHE A 28 7.12 0.20 -7.26
N ALA A 29 6.54 0.10 -6.07
CA ALA A 29 5.50 -0.87 -5.74
C ALA A 29 4.36 -0.18 -4.99
N TYR A 30 3.26 -0.90 -4.76
CA TYR A 30 2.11 -0.39 -4.01
C TYR A 30 2.01 -1.04 -2.63
N ILE A 31 1.98 -0.21 -1.59
CA ILE A 31 1.66 -0.61 -0.22
C ILE A 31 0.28 -0.08 0.16
N LEU A 32 -0.51 -0.94 0.80
CA LEU A 32 -1.74 -0.58 1.50
C LEU A 32 -1.42 -0.44 2.99
N THR A 33 -1.47 0.79 3.50
CA THR A 33 -1.23 1.06 4.93
C THR A 33 -2.44 0.66 5.76
N LYS A 34 -2.23 0.47 7.06
CA LYS A 34 -3.32 0.17 8.02
C LYS A 34 -4.41 1.26 8.04
N GLU A 35 -4.02 2.53 7.93
CA GLU A 35 -4.93 3.68 7.88
C GLU A 35 -5.79 3.69 6.60
N ASN A 36 -5.17 3.39 5.45
CA ASN A 36 -5.91 3.31 4.19
C ASN A 36 -6.79 2.05 4.15
N PHE A 37 -6.36 0.96 4.78
CA PHE A 37 -7.17 -0.25 4.95
C PHE A 37 -8.41 0.02 5.81
N SER A 38 -8.31 0.78 6.91
CA SER A 38 -9.50 1.12 7.72
C SER A 38 -10.53 1.97 6.97
N SER A 39 -10.11 2.61 5.88
CA SER A 39 -10.98 3.39 5.01
C SER A 39 -11.52 2.58 3.83
N MET A 40 -11.17 1.29 3.71
CA MET A 40 -11.77 0.41 2.71
C MET A 40 -13.22 0.13 3.04
N VAL A 41 -14.10 0.33 2.06
CA VAL A 41 -15.49 -0.09 2.12
C VAL A 41 -15.65 -1.23 1.13
N VAL A 42 -16.29 -2.31 1.58
CA VAL A 42 -16.68 -3.40 0.69
C VAL A 42 -17.97 -2.98 0.00
N ASN A 43 -17.96 -2.99 -1.34
CA ASN A 43 -19.12 -2.61 -2.14
C ASN A 43 -20.17 -3.72 -2.13
N GLU A 44 -20.86 -3.92 -0.99
CA GLU A 44 -21.99 -4.85 -0.89
C GLU A 44 -23.33 -4.23 -1.31
N LEU A 45 -23.37 -2.90 -1.45
CA LEU A 45 -24.55 -2.14 -1.89
C LEU A 45 -24.10 -1.08 -2.90
N ASN A 46 -24.56 -1.27 -4.14
CA ASN A 46 -24.21 -0.64 -5.41
C ASN A 46 -24.14 0.91 -5.52
N ASP A 47 -23.78 1.71 -4.51
CA ASP A 47 -23.73 3.17 -4.74
C ASP A 47 -22.90 4.05 -3.79
N CYS A 48 -21.69 3.67 -3.40
CA CYS A 48 -20.75 4.63 -2.82
C CYS A 48 -19.32 4.40 -3.30
N GLN A 49 -18.91 5.22 -4.26
CA GLN A 49 -17.54 5.33 -4.72
C GLN A 49 -16.65 5.73 -3.52
N THR A 50 -15.94 4.76 -2.94
CA THR A 50 -14.99 5.02 -1.85
C THR A 50 -13.60 4.69 -2.35
N SER A 51 -12.75 5.72 -2.50
CA SER A 51 -11.39 5.56 -3.01
C SER A 51 -10.46 5.09 -1.90
N CYS A 52 -10.07 3.81 -1.92
CA CYS A 52 -8.91 3.36 -1.15
C CYS A 52 -7.63 3.80 -1.88
N ASN A 53 -6.80 4.60 -1.21
CA ASN A 53 -5.54 5.07 -1.78
C ASN A 53 -4.42 4.05 -1.55
N LEU A 54 -3.75 3.64 -2.62
CA LEU A 54 -2.52 2.85 -2.51
C LEU A 54 -1.31 3.78 -2.50
N ILE A 55 -0.35 3.53 -1.61
CA ILE A 55 0.86 4.33 -1.51
C ILE A 55 1.92 3.73 -2.43
N ARG A 56 2.47 4.55 -3.33
CA ARG A 56 3.65 4.18 -4.12
C ARG A 56 4.90 4.27 -3.26
N VAL A 57 5.67 3.19 -3.22
CA VAL A 57 6.93 3.10 -2.47
C VAL A 57 8.10 2.73 -3.38
N MET A 58 9.30 3.15 -3.00
CA MET A 58 10.53 2.81 -3.71
C MET A 58 10.81 1.31 -3.56
N LYS A 59 10.78 0.58 -4.68
CA LYS A 59 10.89 -0.90 -4.69
C LYS A 59 12.14 -1.42 -3.99
N LYS A 60 13.27 -0.73 -4.17
CA LYS A 60 14.57 -1.06 -3.54
C LYS A 60 14.60 -0.96 -2.01
N THR A 61 13.60 -0.32 -1.40
CA THR A 61 13.55 -0.08 0.05
C THR A 61 12.64 -1.05 0.79
N ILE A 62 11.90 -1.88 0.06
CA ILE A 62 10.92 -2.81 0.64
C ILE A 62 11.65 -3.84 1.49
N LYS A 63 11.22 -3.95 2.75
CA LYS A 63 11.68 -4.96 3.70
C LYS A 63 10.47 -5.59 4.36
N LYS A 64 10.46 -6.92 4.47
CA LYS A 64 9.43 -7.62 5.24
C LYS A 64 9.64 -7.32 6.73
N VAL A 65 8.55 -7.04 7.44
CA VAL A 65 8.52 -6.93 8.91
C VAL A 65 8.08 -8.29 9.44
N ASP A 66 8.83 -8.84 10.39
CA ASP A 66 8.56 -10.12 11.04
C ASP A 66 7.38 -10.03 12.02
#